data_AF-A0A947G5C7-F1
#
_entry.id   AF-A0A947G5C7-F1
#
_cell.length_a   1.000
_cell.length_b   1.000
_cell.length_c   1.000
_cell.angle_alpha   90.00
_cell.angle_beta   90.00
_cell.angle_gamma   90.00
#
_symmetry.space_group_name_H-M   'P 1'
#
loop_
_entity.id
_entity.type
_entity.pdbx_description
1 polymer ?
#
loop_
_entity_poly.entity_id
_entity_poly.type
_entity_poly.pdbx_seq_one_letter_code
_entity_poly.pdbx_strand_id
1 'polypeptide(L)'
;MLTITRTWNAVAASWLMRRGIALARDYARRRHAFGDYLINKPLHVDTLASIAAEQEAATLMAFRCAELIGKGEHHTASEVEKLTLRLLTPIAKLLTAKQAVTVLSETIESFGGAGYVEDTGLPRLLADAQVLPIWEGTTNVLSLDTLRAMGSGGTFEAFTEDLHAHLAAAKSSQLRPCVDAARAAMEHATQWLAKAMSDRAAVEAGARRFALTIGRAYQLALLVAHAQWAFDHSGSKRAIAAARRFTSHGVDRIVELDPDDAALLA
;
A
#
# COMPACT_ATOMS: atom_id res chain seq x y z
N MET A 1 16.93 -10.76 -10.84
CA MET A 1 16.50 -11.70 -9.78
C MET A 1 15.67 -11.01 -8.70
N LEU A 2 16.22 -10.03 -7.95
CA LEU A 2 15.48 -9.37 -6.84
C LEU A 2 14.20 -8.62 -7.26
N THR A 3 14.14 -8.03 -8.46
CA THR A 3 12.90 -7.41 -8.96
C THR A 3 11.75 -8.41 -8.98
N ILE A 4 11.99 -9.61 -9.54
CA ILE A 4 10.97 -10.66 -9.67
C ILE A 4 10.53 -11.19 -8.30
N THR A 5 11.47 -11.51 -7.40
CA THR A 5 11.14 -12.04 -6.06
C THR A 5 10.39 -11.02 -5.21
N ARG A 6 10.76 -9.72 -5.30
CA ARG A 6 10.07 -8.63 -4.60
C ARG A 6 8.68 -8.36 -5.16
N THR A 7 8.49 -8.43 -6.48
CA THR A 7 7.15 -8.34 -7.09
C THR A 7 6.30 -9.55 -6.69
N TRP A 8 6.86 -10.76 -6.70
CA TRP A 8 6.15 -11.96 -6.25
C TRP A 8 5.73 -11.86 -4.78
N ASN A 9 6.59 -11.29 -3.92
CA ASN A 9 6.24 -11.00 -2.54
C ASN A 9 5.04 -10.03 -2.44
N ALA A 10 4.99 -8.97 -3.26
CA ALA A 10 3.84 -8.07 -3.30
C ALA A 10 2.54 -8.73 -3.80
N VAL A 11 2.65 -9.62 -4.81
CA VAL A 11 1.53 -10.48 -5.24
C VAL A 11 1.09 -11.37 -4.07
N ALA A 12 2.05 -11.99 -3.37
CA ALA A 12 1.81 -12.85 -2.23
C ALA A 12 1.27 -12.12 -0.98
N ALA A 13 1.48 -10.81 -0.87
CA ALA A 13 0.78 -9.99 0.11
C ALA A 13 -0.70 -9.80 -0.28
N SER A 14 -0.94 -9.44 -1.55
CA SER A 14 -2.28 -9.09 -2.04
C SER A 14 -3.28 -10.25 -1.98
N TRP A 15 -2.86 -11.47 -2.35
CA TRP A 15 -3.74 -12.65 -2.34
C TRP A 15 -4.04 -13.18 -0.93
N LEU A 16 -3.13 -13.02 0.03
CA LEU A 16 -3.26 -13.50 1.41
C LEU A 16 -4.27 -12.60 2.13
N MET A 17 -4.11 -11.28 1.98
CA MET A 17 -5.11 -10.31 2.42
C MET A 17 -6.49 -10.62 1.83
N ARG A 18 -6.56 -10.90 0.52
CA ARG A 18 -7.82 -11.21 -0.16
C ARG A 18 -8.46 -12.49 0.39
N ARG A 19 -7.66 -13.54 0.62
CA ARG A 19 -8.13 -14.81 1.22
C ARG A 19 -8.69 -14.56 2.62
N GLY A 20 -7.93 -13.88 3.46
CA GLY A 20 -8.36 -13.53 4.82
C GLY A 20 -9.69 -12.78 4.85
N ILE A 21 -9.78 -11.70 4.08
CA ILE A 21 -11.00 -10.86 4.00
C ILE A 21 -12.19 -11.66 3.46
N ALA A 22 -11.98 -12.56 2.51
CA ALA A 22 -13.04 -13.42 1.99
C ALA A 22 -13.62 -14.32 3.09
N LEU A 23 -12.74 -14.95 3.89
CA LEU A 23 -13.15 -15.79 5.01
C LEU A 23 -13.86 -14.96 6.08
N ALA A 24 -13.33 -13.78 6.45
CA ALA A 24 -13.94 -12.92 7.46
C ALA A 24 -15.34 -12.43 7.07
N ARG A 25 -15.52 -11.99 5.81
CA ARG A 25 -16.84 -11.59 5.28
C ARG A 25 -17.84 -12.74 5.28
N ASP A 26 -17.39 -13.93 4.93
CA ASP A 26 -18.21 -15.12 4.89
C ASP A 26 -18.63 -15.56 6.31
N TYR A 27 -17.71 -15.51 7.28
CA TYR A 27 -18.01 -15.73 8.69
C TYR A 27 -18.99 -14.68 9.25
N ALA A 28 -18.80 -13.41 8.87
CA ALA A 28 -19.65 -12.31 9.33
C ALA A 28 -21.13 -12.49 8.94
N ARG A 29 -21.41 -13.20 7.84
CA ARG A 29 -22.77 -13.54 7.39
C ARG A 29 -23.43 -14.67 8.17
N ARG A 30 -22.67 -15.40 8.98
CA ARG A 30 -23.17 -16.55 9.77
C ARG A 30 -23.08 -16.33 11.27
N ARG A 31 -22.13 -15.51 11.73
CA ARG A 31 -21.95 -15.25 13.15
C ARG A 31 -22.97 -14.23 13.64
N HIS A 32 -23.80 -14.66 14.59
CA HIS A 32 -24.77 -13.83 15.28
C HIS A 32 -24.19 -13.30 16.61
N ALA A 33 -24.30 -12.00 16.86
CA ALA A 33 -23.88 -11.35 18.10
C ALA A 33 -24.70 -10.07 18.34
N PHE A 34 -25.05 -9.80 19.60
CA PHE A 34 -25.84 -8.63 19.99
C PHE A 34 -27.13 -8.47 19.16
N GLY A 35 -27.85 -9.57 18.92
CA GLY A 35 -29.16 -9.55 18.25
C GLY A 35 -29.15 -9.41 16.73
N ASP A 36 -28.00 -9.50 16.06
CA ASP A 36 -27.94 -9.56 14.58
C ASP A 36 -26.68 -10.29 14.08
N TYR A 37 -26.59 -10.57 12.78
CA TYR A 37 -25.36 -11.02 12.13
C TYR A 37 -24.30 -9.93 12.11
N LEU A 38 -23.03 -10.30 12.23
CA LEU A 38 -21.92 -9.34 12.21
C LEU A 38 -21.89 -8.51 10.91
N ILE A 39 -22.29 -9.09 9.77
CA ILE A 39 -22.35 -8.34 8.49
C ILE A 39 -23.38 -7.20 8.51
N ASN A 40 -24.33 -7.22 9.44
CA ASN A 40 -25.31 -6.16 9.63
C ASN A 40 -24.89 -5.18 10.74
N LYS A 41 -23.82 -5.46 11.49
CA LYS A 41 -23.29 -4.54 12.51
C LYS A 41 -22.43 -3.47 11.84
N PRO A 42 -22.81 -2.17 11.93
CA PRO A 42 -22.06 -1.10 11.27
C PRO A 42 -20.58 -1.06 11.64
N LEU A 43 -20.28 -1.30 12.92
CA LEU A 43 -18.90 -1.38 13.42
C LEU A 43 -18.07 -2.44 12.68
N HIS A 44 -18.60 -3.65 12.53
CA HIS A 44 -17.88 -4.75 11.88
C HIS A 44 -17.73 -4.50 10.37
N VAL A 45 -18.75 -3.95 9.73
CA VAL A 45 -18.69 -3.55 8.32
C VAL A 45 -17.64 -2.46 8.10
N ASP A 46 -17.51 -1.50 9.02
CA ASP A 46 -16.49 -0.45 8.95
C ASP A 46 -15.07 -1.03 9.02
N THR A 47 -14.79 -1.95 9.95
CA THR A 47 -13.51 -2.67 10.03
C THR A 47 -13.22 -3.43 8.73
N LEU A 48 -14.19 -4.20 8.21
CA LEU A 48 -14.03 -4.96 6.97
C LEU A 48 -13.83 -4.06 5.73
N ALA A 49 -14.44 -2.86 5.73
CA ALA A 49 -14.25 -1.87 4.67
C ALA A 49 -12.83 -1.30 4.70
N SER A 50 -12.30 -1.04 5.90
CA SER A 50 -10.95 -0.52 6.11
C SER A 50 -9.89 -1.48 5.56
N ILE A 51 -9.91 -2.76 5.97
CA ILE A 51 -8.95 -3.75 5.47
C ILE A 51 -9.12 -4.07 3.98
N ALA A 52 -10.34 -3.95 3.44
CA ALA A 52 -10.58 -4.11 2.02
C ALA A 52 -9.95 -2.99 1.18
N ALA A 53 -9.96 -1.75 1.66
CA ALA A 53 -9.32 -0.64 0.97
C ALA A 53 -7.79 -0.82 0.86
N GLU A 54 -7.14 -1.29 1.92
CA GLU A 54 -5.71 -1.63 1.91
C GLU A 54 -5.41 -2.80 0.96
N GLN A 55 -6.26 -3.83 0.93
CA GLN A 55 -6.12 -4.97 0.01
C GLN A 55 -6.27 -4.55 -1.47
N GLU A 56 -7.23 -3.68 -1.79
CA GLU A 56 -7.44 -3.16 -3.14
C GLU A 56 -6.24 -2.33 -3.61
N ALA A 57 -5.74 -1.42 -2.75
CA ALA A 57 -4.51 -0.66 -2.99
C ALA A 57 -3.29 -1.54 -3.29
N ALA A 58 -3.07 -2.55 -2.44
CA ALA A 58 -1.96 -3.48 -2.59
C ALA A 58 -2.05 -4.31 -3.89
N THR A 59 -3.26 -4.71 -4.27
CA THR A 59 -3.51 -5.45 -5.51
C THR A 59 -3.15 -4.61 -6.72
N LEU A 60 -3.67 -3.38 -6.81
CA LEU A 60 -3.37 -2.50 -7.93
C LEU A 60 -1.87 -2.23 -8.06
N MET A 61 -1.17 -2.02 -6.95
CA MET A 61 0.27 -1.80 -6.96
C MET A 61 1.07 -3.05 -7.39
N ALA A 62 0.66 -4.24 -6.96
CA ALA A 62 1.29 -5.49 -7.41
C ALA A 62 1.09 -5.70 -8.92
N PHE A 63 -0.12 -5.46 -9.42
CA PHE A 63 -0.42 -5.53 -10.86
C PHE A 63 0.31 -4.46 -11.67
N ARG A 64 0.51 -3.25 -11.12
CA ARG A 64 1.31 -2.21 -11.77
C ARG A 64 2.77 -2.63 -11.94
N CYS A 65 3.36 -3.27 -10.92
CA CYS A 65 4.69 -3.85 -11.06
C CYS A 65 4.73 -4.93 -12.16
N ALA A 66 3.74 -5.83 -12.17
CA ALA A 66 3.65 -6.88 -13.19
C ALA A 66 3.49 -6.31 -14.62
N GLU A 67 2.67 -5.27 -14.78
CA GLU A 67 2.49 -4.55 -16.05
C GLU A 67 3.82 -3.96 -16.55
N LEU A 68 4.53 -3.24 -15.68
CA LEU A 68 5.80 -2.60 -16.03
C LEU A 68 6.92 -3.61 -16.34
N ILE A 69 6.96 -4.74 -15.62
CA ILE A 69 7.86 -5.86 -15.94
C ILE A 69 7.55 -6.40 -17.32
N GLY A 70 6.27 -6.72 -17.60
CA GLY A 70 5.86 -7.24 -18.91
C GLY A 70 6.19 -6.27 -20.05
N LYS A 71 5.92 -4.97 -19.88
CA LYS A 71 6.31 -3.94 -20.86
C LYS A 71 7.83 -3.90 -21.09
N GLY A 72 8.62 -4.07 -20.04
CA GLY A 72 10.08 -4.15 -20.14
C GLY A 72 10.55 -5.37 -20.93
N GLU A 73 10.01 -6.55 -20.63
CA GLU A 73 10.32 -7.82 -21.30
C GLU A 73 9.88 -7.83 -22.77
N HIS A 74 8.80 -7.13 -23.11
CA HIS A 74 8.32 -6.96 -24.48
C HIS A 74 8.89 -5.73 -25.20
N HIS A 75 9.85 -5.02 -24.61
CA HIS A 75 10.49 -3.82 -25.18
C HIS A 75 9.50 -2.70 -25.58
N THR A 76 8.35 -2.60 -24.88
CA THR A 76 7.33 -1.56 -25.09
C THR A 76 7.31 -0.51 -23.98
N ALA A 77 8.08 -0.70 -22.91
CA ALA A 77 8.21 0.27 -21.82
C ALA A 77 8.93 1.55 -22.29
N SER A 78 8.33 2.70 -22.01
CA SER A 78 9.00 4.00 -22.12
C SER A 78 10.12 4.15 -21.08
N GLU A 79 11.00 5.15 -21.24
CA GLU A 79 12.05 5.41 -20.25
C GLU A 79 11.48 5.79 -18.87
N VAL A 80 10.38 6.57 -18.84
CA VAL A 80 9.64 6.88 -17.61
C VAL A 80 9.16 5.60 -16.92
N GLU A 81 8.60 4.65 -17.66
CA GLU A 81 8.12 3.38 -17.12
C GLU A 81 9.23 2.49 -16.57
N LYS A 82 10.40 2.44 -17.25
CA LYS A 82 11.58 1.70 -16.78
C LYS A 82 12.12 2.28 -15.47
N LEU A 83 12.22 3.61 -15.40
CA LEU A 83 12.68 4.32 -14.21
C LEU A 83 11.67 4.18 -13.05
N THR A 84 10.38 4.32 -13.34
CA THR A 84 9.31 4.10 -12.35
C THR A 84 9.40 2.70 -11.76
N LEU A 85 9.57 1.65 -12.58
CA LEU A 85 9.68 0.27 -12.09
C LEU A 85 10.85 0.09 -11.10
N ARG A 86 11.99 0.75 -11.36
CA ARG A 86 13.19 0.68 -10.50
C ARG A 86 12.90 1.17 -9.08
N LEU A 87 12.07 2.20 -8.93
CA LEU A 87 11.68 2.74 -7.62
C LEU A 87 10.44 2.05 -7.03
N LEU A 88 9.47 1.71 -7.88
CA LEU A 88 8.20 1.11 -7.47
C LEU A 88 8.39 -0.29 -6.89
N THR A 89 9.32 -1.09 -7.41
CA THR A 89 9.53 -2.47 -6.95
C THR A 89 9.87 -2.57 -5.45
N PRO A 90 10.91 -1.91 -4.90
CA PRO A 90 11.18 -1.96 -3.45
C PRO A 90 10.04 -1.36 -2.62
N ILE A 91 9.40 -0.29 -3.10
CA ILE A 91 8.25 0.35 -2.43
C ILE A 91 7.04 -0.60 -2.36
N ALA A 92 6.71 -1.27 -3.46
CA ALA A 92 5.60 -2.20 -3.52
C ALA A 92 5.80 -3.34 -2.54
N LYS A 93 7.00 -3.93 -2.52
CA LYS A 93 7.34 -5.00 -1.58
C LYS A 93 7.21 -4.53 -0.13
N LEU A 94 7.86 -3.41 0.24
CA LEU A 94 7.89 -2.97 1.65
C LEU A 94 6.49 -2.59 2.16
N LEU A 95 5.67 -1.97 1.31
CA LEU A 95 4.36 -1.45 1.70
C LEU A 95 3.33 -2.58 1.79
N THR A 96 3.20 -3.38 0.74
CA THR A 96 2.21 -4.47 0.69
C THR A 96 2.49 -5.54 1.75
N ALA A 97 3.76 -5.84 2.03
CA ALA A 97 4.12 -6.77 3.09
C ALA A 97 3.71 -6.26 4.49
N LYS A 98 3.89 -4.96 4.76
CA LYS A 98 3.41 -4.36 6.02
C LYS A 98 1.89 -4.35 6.11
N GLN A 99 1.21 -4.03 5.00
CA GLN A 99 -0.25 -4.08 4.91
C GLN A 99 -0.78 -5.50 5.17
N ALA A 100 -0.14 -6.53 4.61
CA ALA A 100 -0.58 -7.92 4.77
C ALA A 100 -0.65 -8.35 6.23
N VAL A 101 0.38 -8.04 7.02
CA VAL A 101 0.40 -8.36 8.46
C VAL A 101 -0.72 -7.64 9.20
N THR A 102 -0.88 -6.33 8.98
CA THR A 102 -1.94 -5.54 9.63
C THR A 102 -3.34 -6.04 9.26
N VAL A 103 -3.60 -6.24 7.96
CA VAL A 103 -4.88 -6.71 7.45
C VAL A 103 -5.22 -8.10 7.97
N LEU A 104 -4.24 -9.00 8.06
CA LEU A 104 -4.48 -10.36 8.54
C LEU A 104 -4.62 -10.45 10.04
N SER A 105 -3.99 -9.56 10.81
CA SER A 105 -4.25 -9.43 12.24
C SER A 105 -5.72 -9.08 12.50
N GLU A 106 -6.23 -8.04 11.85
CA GLU A 106 -7.65 -7.65 11.92
C GLU A 106 -8.59 -8.75 11.38
N THR A 107 -8.14 -9.47 10.35
CA THR A 107 -8.89 -10.59 9.79
C THR A 107 -9.08 -11.69 10.83
N ILE A 108 -8.02 -12.13 11.52
CA ILE A 108 -8.18 -13.21 12.51
C ILE A 108 -8.98 -12.73 13.72
N GLU A 109 -8.83 -11.47 14.14
CA GLU A 109 -9.64 -10.89 15.21
C GLU A 109 -11.13 -10.88 14.88
N SER A 110 -11.50 -10.74 13.60
CA SER A 110 -12.90 -10.79 13.12
C SER A 110 -13.60 -12.12 13.44
N PHE A 111 -12.86 -13.19 13.74
CA PHE A 111 -13.40 -14.49 14.16
C PHE A 111 -13.53 -14.64 15.69
N GLY A 112 -13.04 -13.67 16.46
CA GLY A 112 -12.90 -13.78 17.91
C GLY A 112 -11.94 -14.91 18.29
N GLY A 113 -12.23 -15.64 19.37
CA GLY A 113 -11.37 -16.73 19.84
C GLY A 113 -11.08 -17.81 18.78
N ALA A 114 -12.01 -18.08 17.86
CA ALA A 114 -11.80 -19.04 16.78
C ALA A 114 -10.65 -18.63 15.84
N GLY A 115 -10.42 -17.32 15.67
CA GLY A 115 -9.31 -16.81 14.87
C GLY A 115 -7.92 -17.11 15.45
N TYR A 116 -7.85 -17.48 16.73
CA TYR A 116 -6.62 -17.85 17.43
C TYR A 116 -6.41 -19.37 17.54
N VAL A 117 -7.43 -20.18 17.21
CA VAL A 117 -7.35 -21.64 17.30
C VAL A 117 -6.69 -22.20 16.05
N GLU A 118 -5.52 -22.84 16.22
CA GLU A 118 -4.69 -23.36 15.11
C GLU A 118 -5.42 -24.32 14.17
N ASP A 119 -6.31 -25.17 14.70
CA ASP A 119 -7.06 -26.16 13.92
C ASP A 119 -8.04 -25.52 12.91
N THR A 120 -8.34 -24.23 13.04
CA THR A 120 -9.12 -23.49 12.03
C THR A 120 -8.30 -23.13 10.79
N GLY A 121 -6.97 -23.19 10.88
CA GLY A 121 -6.03 -22.72 9.85
C GLY A 121 -5.97 -21.20 9.68
N LEU A 122 -6.72 -20.41 10.47
CA LEU A 122 -6.71 -18.95 10.42
C LEU A 122 -5.39 -18.34 10.94
N PRO A 123 -4.82 -18.77 12.09
CA PRO A 123 -3.55 -18.21 12.58
C PRO A 123 -2.42 -18.35 11.57
N ARG A 124 -2.41 -19.45 10.80
CA ARG A 124 -1.43 -19.71 9.75
C ARG A 124 -1.38 -18.61 8.68
N LEU A 125 -2.51 -17.98 8.35
CA LEU A 125 -2.51 -16.87 7.39
C LEU A 125 -1.65 -15.71 7.89
N LEU A 126 -1.78 -15.35 9.16
CA LEU A 126 -0.98 -14.28 9.77
C LEU A 126 0.49 -14.70 9.91
N ALA A 127 0.75 -15.94 10.35
CA ALA A 127 2.10 -16.47 10.46
C ALA A 127 2.84 -16.46 9.10
N ASP A 128 2.18 -16.94 8.04
CA ASP A 128 2.73 -16.94 6.69
C ASP A 128 2.91 -15.53 6.15
N ALA A 129 2.02 -14.58 6.48
CA ALA A 129 2.18 -13.19 6.08
C ALA A 129 3.36 -12.49 6.76
N GLN A 130 3.74 -12.94 7.96
CA GLN A 130 4.82 -12.32 8.74
C GLN A 130 6.20 -12.47 8.09
N VAL A 131 6.41 -13.48 7.24
CA VAL A 131 7.67 -13.62 6.50
C VAL A 131 7.83 -12.54 5.43
N LEU A 132 6.72 -12.02 4.88
CA LEU A 132 6.72 -11.06 3.77
C LEU A 132 7.53 -9.79 4.05
N PRO A 133 7.40 -9.11 5.21
CA PRO A 133 8.21 -7.94 5.52
C PRO A 133 9.66 -8.28 5.91
N ILE A 134 10.03 -9.55 6.03
CA ILE A 134 11.35 -10.01 6.53
C ILE A 134 12.27 -10.41 5.37
N TRP A 135 11.90 -11.43 4.60
CA TRP A 135 12.73 -11.94 3.49
C TRP A 135 12.80 -10.95 2.31
N GLU A 136 13.75 -11.14 1.39
CA GLU A 136 13.90 -10.28 0.19
C GLU A 136 14.10 -8.77 0.48
N GLY A 137 14.55 -8.46 1.71
CA GLY A 137 14.82 -7.11 2.21
C GLY A 137 13.79 -6.65 3.25
N THR A 138 14.25 -6.32 4.45
CA THR A 138 13.38 -5.76 5.49
C THR A 138 12.81 -4.41 5.08
N THR A 139 11.73 -3.95 5.72
CA THR A 139 11.15 -2.64 5.42
C THR A 139 12.20 -1.52 5.48
N ASN A 140 13.07 -1.49 6.50
CA ASN A 140 14.12 -0.46 6.61
C ASN A 140 15.17 -0.59 5.50
N VAL A 141 15.63 -1.80 5.20
CA VAL A 141 16.60 -2.04 4.12
C VAL A 141 16.03 -1.59 2.78
N LEU A 142 14.76 -1.86 2.50
CA LEU A 142 14.11 -1.41 1.28
C LEU A 142 13.83 0.09 1.26
N SER A 143 13.61 0.72 2.41
CA SER A 143 13.53 2.18 2.50
C SER A 143 14.87 2.85 2.18
N LEU A 144 15.99 2.27 2.61
CA LEU A 144 17.32 2.73 2.20
C LEU A 144 17.58 2.45 0.70
N ASP A 145 17.10 1.30 0.19
CA ASP A 145 17.18 0.98 -1.23
C ASP A 145 16.39 1.96 -2.10
N THR A 146 15.23 2.45 -1.63
CA THR A 146 14.47 3.53 -2.27
C THR A 146 15.33 4.79 -2.43
N LEU A 147 16.02 5.23 -1.38
CA LEU A 147 16.92 6.38 -1.46
C LEU A 147 18.08 6.14 -2.45
N ARG A 148 18.67 4.95 -2.41
CA ARG A 148 19.73 4.54 -3.35
C ARG A 148 19.24 4.59 -4.81
N ALA A 149 18.03 4.11 -5.08
CA ALA A 149 17.45 4.10 -6.42
C ALA A 149 17.25 5.53 -6.95
N MET A 150 16.85 6.47 -6.09
CA MET A 150 16.67 7.88 -6.44
C MET A 150 17.99 8.59 -6.76
N GLY A 151 19.10 8.20 -6.13
CA GLY A 151 20.44 8.74 -6.42
C GLY A 151 20.96 8.43 -7.83
N SER A 152 20.30 7.57 -8.61
CA SER A 152 20.69 7.24 -9.99
C SER A 152 20.25 8.31 -11.02
N GLY A 153 19.56 9.38 -10.60
CA GLY A 153 19.05 10.46 -11.45
C GLY A 153 17.76 10.09 -12.19
N GLY A 154 16.83 11.05 -12.34
CA GLY A 154 15.60 10.92 -13.12
C GLY A 154 14.54 9.93 -12.59
N THR A 155 14.90 9.10 -11.60
CA THR A 155 14.07 7.99 -11.12
C THR A 155 12.90 8.51 -10.27
N PHE A 156 13.13 9.52 -9.44
CA PHE A 156 12.08 10.10 -8.61
C PHE A 156 11.12 10.96 -9.43
N GLU A 157 11.65 11.66 -10.42
CA GLU A 157 10.90 12.47 -11.37
C GLU A 157 9.98 11.59 -12.22
N ALA A 158 10.51 10.50 -12.80
CA ALA A 158 9.73 9.53 -13.57
C ALA A 158 8.61 8.88 -12.73
N PHE A 159 8.91 8.49 -11.49
CA PHE A 159 7.91 7.95 -10.56
C PHE A 159 6.79 8.95 -10.26
N THR A 160 7.15 10.22 -10.08
CA THR A 160 6.21 11.30 -9.79
C THR A 160 5.35 11.64 -11.01
N GLU A 161 5.95 11.67 -12.20
CA GLU A 161 5.26 11.84 -13.48
C GLU A 161 4.21 10.73 -13.70
N ASP A 162 4.60 9.48 -13.50
CA ASP A 162 3.73 8.32 -13.65
C ASP A 162 2.56 8.34 -12.65
N LEU A 163 2.84 8.70 -11.39
CA LEU A 163 1.81 8.91 -10.36
C LEU A 163 0.82 10.01 -10.79
N HIS A 164 1.30 11.13 -11.29
CA HIS A 164 0.45 12.22 -11.76
C HIS A 164 -0.40 11.84 -12.97
N ALA A 165 0.12 11.02 -13.88
CA ALA A 165 -0.65 10.49 -15.01
C ALA A 165 -1.85 9.65 -14.52
N HIS A 166 -1.68 8.82 -13.49
CA HIS A 166 -2.80 8.10 -12.87
C HIS A 166 -3.82 9.03 -12.20
N LEU A 167 -3.36 10.07 -11.50
CA LEU A 167 -4.26 11.06 -10.89
C LEU A 167 -5.05 11.86 -11.93
N ALA A 168 -4.45 12.14 -13.10
CA ALA A 168 -5.08 12.87 -14.19
C ALA A 168 -6.28 12.11 -14.81
N ALA A 169 -6.39 10.80 -14.58
CA ALA A 169 -7.56 10.04 -14.99
C ALA A 169 -8.84 10.50 -14.27
N ALA A 170 -8.76 11.09 -13.08
CA ALA A 170 -9.92 11.49 -12.28
C ALA A 170 -10.75 12.60 -12.93
N LYS A 171 -12.00 12.29 -13.26
CA LYS A 171 -13.01 13.25 -13.79
C LYS A 171 -14.11 13.52 -12.77
N SER A 172 -14.44 12.53 -11.93
CA SER A 172 -15.49 12.65 -10.93
C SER A 172 -15.05 13.58 -9.79
N SER A 173 -15.89 14.56 -9.45
CA SER A 173 -15.68 15.43 -8.28
C SER A 173 -15.57 14.64 -6.97
N GLN A 174 -16.13 13.43 -6.93
CA GLN A 174 -16.06 12.54 -5.77
C GLN A 174 -14.65 12.05 -5.45
N LEU A 175 -13.74 12.03 -6.44
CA LEU A 175 -12.34 11.61 -6.30
C LEU A 175 -11.39 12.76 -5.98
N ARG A 176 -11.86 14.02 -6.05
CA ARG A 176 -11.01 15.19 -5.84
C ARG A 176 -10.29 15.20 -4.49
N PRO A 177 -10.94 14.89 -3.35
CA PRO A 177 -10.23 14.80 -2.07
C PRO A 177 -9.11 13.75 -2.05
N CYS A 178 -9.27 12.64 -2.78
CA CYS A 178 -8.25 11.61 -2.91
C CYS A 178 -7.06 12.10 -3.76
N VAL A 179 -7.34 12.81 -4.85
CA VAL A 179 -6.31 13.43 -5.69
C VAL A 179 -5.51 14.45 -4.90
N ASP A 180 -6.20 15.32 -4.16
CA ASP A 180 -5.59 16.37 -3.35
C ASP A 180 -4.70 15.77 -2.25
N ALA A 181 -5.17 14.70 -1.57
CA ALA A 181 -4.39 14.00 -0.55
C ALA A 181 -3.12 13.34 -1.12
N ALA A 182 -3.19 12.71 -2.30
CA ALA A 182 -2.02 12.12 -2.96
C ALA A 182 -1.00 13.19 -3.38
N ARG A 183 -1.47 14.31 -3.93
CA ARG A 183 -0.61 15.45 -4.31
C ARG A 183 0.07 16.08 -3.10
N ALA A 184 -0.69 16.36 -2.05
CA ALA A 184 -0.15 16.95 -0.82
C ALA A 184 0.92 16.05 -0.17
N ALA A 185 0.71 14.73 -0.15
CA ALA A 185 1.70 13.79 0.36
C ALA A 185 3.00 13.77 -0.48
N MET A 186 2.89 13.81 -1.82
CA MET A 186 4.06 13.89 -2.70
C MET A 186 4.79 15.23 -2.58
N GLU A 187 4.05 16.32 -2.44
CA GLU A 187 4.62 17.66 -2.24
C GLU A 187 5.38 17.72 -0.91
N HIS A 188 4.78 17.28 0.19
CA HIS A 188 5.46 17.23 1.48
C HIS A 188 6.68 16.30 1.45
N ALA A 189 6.58 15.13 0.81
CA ALA A 189 7.73 14.23 0.63
C ALA A 189 8.88 14.88 -0.15
N THR A 190 8.57 15.66 -1.20
CA THR A 190 9.55 16.39 -1.99
C THR A 190 10.21 17.49 -1.16
N GLN A 191 9.42 18.28 -0.42
CA GLN A 191 9.93 19.32 0.47
C GLN A 191 10.80 18.74 1.59
N TRP A 192 10.36 17.64 2.20
CA TRP A 192 11.12 16.94 3.23
C TRP A 192 12.48 16.47 2.68
N LEU A 193 12.50 15.84 1.50
CA LEU A 193 13.73 15.36 0.89
C LEU A 193 14.69 16.51 0.57
N ALA A 194 14.19 17.63 0.05
CA ALA A 194 14.98 18.83 -0.23
C ALA A 194 15.60 19.44 1.05
N LYS A 195 14.88 19.42 2.17
CA LYS A 195 15.39 19.87 3.48
C LYS A 195 16.41 18.89 4.05
N ALA A 196 16.16 17.59 3.95
CA ALA A 196 16.99 16.56 4.59
C ALA A 196 18.27 16.25 3.82
N MET A 197 18.32 16.41 2.49
CA MET A 197 19.43 15.95 1.64
C MET A 197 20.81 16.52 1.99
N SER A 198 20.89 17.63 2.73
CA SER A 198 22.15 18.19 3.23
C SER A 198 22.75 17.41 4.41
N ASP A 199 21.95 16.59 5.10
CA ASP A 199 22.37 15.72 6.19
C ASP A 199 21.99 14.27 5.91
N ARG A 200 23.00 13.46 5.58
CA ARG A 200 22.82 12.04 5.29
C ARG A 200 22.17 11.27 6.45
N ALA A 201 22.52 11.59 7.70
CA ALA A 201 21.97 10.90 8.86
C ALA A 201 20.48 11.20 9.01
N ALA A 202 20.06 12.46 8.79
CA ALA A 202 18.66 12.85 8.80
C ALA A 202 17.86 12.15 7.68
N VAL A 203 18.41 12.03 6.47
CA VAL A 203 17.76 11.31 5.37
C VAL A 203 17.57 9.83 5.71
N GLU A 204 18.61 9.17 6.23
CA GLU A 204 18.53 7.74 6.60
C GLU A 204 17.53 7.52 7.75
N ALA A 205 17.50 8.40 8.76
CA ALA A 205 16.56 8.34 9.89
C ALA A 205 15.09 8.53 9.47
N GLY A 206 14.83 9.31 8.42
CA GLY A 206 13.48 9.51 7.85
C GLY A 206 13.12 8.58 6.70
N ALA A 207 14.07 7.78 6.18
CA ALA A 207 13.92 6.98 4.96
C ALA A 207 12.65 6.12 4.97
N ARG A 208 12.34 5.49 6.11
CA ARG A 208 11.15 4.65 6.25
C ARG A 208 9.86 5.44 6.10
N ARG A 209 9.76 6.58 6.76
CA ARG A 209 8.57 7.45 6.70
C ARG A 209 8.37 7.98 5.30
N PHE A 210 9.45 8.44 4.68
CA PHE A 210 9.47 8.90 3.29
C PHE A 210 8.99 7.82 2.31
N ALA A 211 9.58 6.62 2.36
CA ALA A 211 9.23 5.52 1.47
C ALA A 211 7.76 5.07 1.62
N LEU A 212 7.24 5.07 2.86
CA LEU A 212 5.83 4.78 3.12
C LEU A 212 4.91 5.88 2.58
N THR A 213 5.27 7.16 2.72
CA THR A 213 4.49 8.29 2.16
C THR A 213 4.37 8.20 0.65
N ILE A 214 5.49 8.12 -0.08
CA ILE A 214 5.46 8.11 -1.55
C ILE A 214 4.79 6.83 -2.09
N GLY A 215 4.94 5.70 -1.38
CA GLY A 215 4.27 4.46 -1.72
C GLY A 215 2.75 4.52 -1.54
N ARG A 216 2.28 5.09 -0.42
CA ARG A 216 0.83 5.25 -0.20
C ARG A 216 0.23 6.27 -1.15
N ALA A 217 0.95 7.35 -1.49
CA ALA A 217 0.51 8.29 -2.51
C ALA A 217 0.34 7.61 -3.87
N TYR A 218 1.28 6.74 -4.26
CA TYR A 218 1.19 5.96 -5.50
C TYR A 218 0.03 4.94 -5.47
N GLN A 219 -0.18 4.23 -4.35
CA GLN A 219 -1.35 3.37 -4.17
C GLN A 219 -2.67 4.14 -4.33
N LEU A 220 -2.75 5.35 -3.75
CA LEU A 220 -3.94 6.19 -3.87
C LEU A 220 -4.14 6.67 -5.31
N ALA A 221 -3.07 7.00 -6.04
CA ALA A 221 -3.16 7.35 -7.45
C ALA A 221 -3.72 6.20 -8.31
N LEU A 222 -3.25 4.96 -8.07
CA LEU A 222 -3.80 3.78 -8.73
C LEU A 222 -5.29 3.54 -8.38
N LEU A 223 -5.66 3.70 -7.10
CA LEU A 223 -7.05 3.59 -6.65
C LEU A 223 -7.94 4.64 -7.34
N VAL A 224 -7.46 5.87 -7.47
CA VAL A 224 -8.17 6.95 -8.17
C VAL A 224 -8.39 6.62 -9.64
N ALA A 225 -7.35 6.17 -10.35
CA ALA A 225 -7.45 5.79 -11.76
C ALA A 225 -8.44 4.62 -11.95
N HIS A 226 -8.32 3.58 -11.11
CA HIS A 226 -9.22 2.43 -11.15
C HIS A 226 -10.67 2.83 -10.80
N ALA A 227 -10.86 3.70 -9.81
CA ALA A 227 -12.17 4.16 -9.40
C ALA A 227 -12.86 4.97 -10.49
N GLN A 228 -12.13 5.83 -11.20
CA GLN A 228 -12.69 6.52 -12.35
C GLN A 228 -13.06 5.52 -13.45
N TRP A 229 -12.16 4.61 -13.81
CA TRP A 229 -12.42 3.62 -14.85
C TRP A 229 -13.66 2.77 -14.52
N ALA A 230 -13.78 2.27 -13.30
CA ALA A 230 -14.92 1.46 -12.86
C ALA A 230 -16.23 2.26 -12.89
N PHE A 231 -16.17 3.54 -12.51
CA PHE A 231 -17.33 4.43 -12.59
C PHE A 231 -17.76 4.67 -14.05
N ASP A 232 -16.81 4.96 -14.95
CA ASP A 232 -17.08 5.18 -16.38
C ASP A 232 -17.68 3.94 -17.07
N HIS A 233 -17.25 2.72 -16.70
CA HIS A 233 -17.64 1.49 -17.39
C HIS A 233 -18.82 0.75 -16.76
N SER A 234 -19.08 0.92 -15.46
CA SER A 234 -20.10 0.15 -14.73
C SER A 234 -21.01 1.00 -13.84
N GLY A 235 -20.76 2.30 -13.72
CA GLY A 235 -21.45 3.17 -12.76
C GLY A 235 -21.18 2.84 -11.28
N SER A 236 -20.33 1.85 -11.00
CA SER A 236 -20.06 1.37 -9.64
C SER A 236 -19.29 2.41 -8.82
N LYS A 237 -19.81 2.73 -7.64
CA LYS A 237 -19.16 3.63 -6.67
C LYS A 237 -18.27 2.89 -5.67
N ARG A 238 -18.16 1.56 -5.75
CA ARG A 238 -17.38 0.75 -4.79
C ARG A 238 -15.91 1.14 -4.78
N ALA A 239 -15.30 1.29 -5.95
CA ALA A 239 -13.89 1.69 -6.05
C ALA A 239 -13.66 3.14 -5.58
N ILE A 240 -14.63 4.04 -5.76
CA ILE A 240 -14.58 5.40 -5.18
C ILE A 240 -14.61 5.32 -3.64
N ALA A 241 -15.45 4.46 -3.08
CA ALA A 241 -15.49 4.24 -1.63
C ALA A 241 -14.18 3.67 -1.09
N ALA A 242 -13.54 2.74 -1.82
CA ALA A 242 -12.22 2.20 -1.46
C ALA A 242 -11.14 3.28 -1.48
N ALA A 243 -11.09 4.14 -2.52
CA ALA A 243 -10.16 5.26 -2.59
C ALA A 243 -10.31 6.23 -1.40
N ARG A 244 -11.54 6.61 -1.07
CA ARG A 244 -11.85 7.48 0.08
C ARG A 244 -11.47 6.84 1.41
N ARG A 245 -11.81 5.55 1.59
CA ARG A 245 -11.46 4.81 2.81
C ARG A 245 -9.95 4.72 2.98
N PHE A 246 -9.22 4.37 1.93
CA PHE A 246 -7.75 4.32 1.96
C PHE A 246 -7.15 5.69 2.32
N THR A 247 -7.71 6.77 1.77
CA THR A 247 -7.31 8.15 2.09
C THR A 247 -7.45 8.45 3.59
N SER A 248 -8.56 7.99 4.21
CA SER A 248 -8.84 8.22 5.63
C SER A 248 -7.86 7.55 6.59
N HIS A 249 -7.11 6.53 6.15
CA HIS A 249 -6.07 5.87 6.97
C HIS A 249 -4.74 6.64 7.02
N GLY A 250 -4.67 7.81 6.38
CA GLY A 250 -3.47 8.63 6.26
C GLY A 250 -2.61 8.17 5.08
N VAL A 251 -2.35 9.09 4.14
CA VAL A 251 -1.42 8.88 3.02
C VAL A 251 -0.01 9.26 3.45
N ASP A 252 0.11 10.41 4.11
CA ASP A 252 1.37 10.93 4.60
C ASP A 252 1.77 10.31 5.94
N ARG A 253 3.01 9.83 6.00
CA ARG A 253 3.65 9.19 7.16
C ARG A 253 4.87 9.98 7.64
N ILE A 254 5.23 11.08 6.97
CA ILE A 254 6.33 11.93 7.40
C ILE A 254 5.86 12.73 8.60
N VAL A 255 6.62 12.57 9.69
CA VAL A 255 6.49 13.35 10.92
C VAL A 255 7.87 13.83 11.32
N GLU A 256 7.93 15.03 11.90
CA GLU A 256 9.15 15.56 12.52
C GLU A 256 9.39 14.79 13.84
N LEU A 257 10.60 14.26 13.98
CA LEU A 257 11.05 13.54 15.17
C LEU A 257 12.40 14.10 15.57
N ASP A 258 12.64 14.20 16.88
CA ASP A 258 13.94 14.55 17.42
C ASP A 258 14.91 13.37 17.23
N PRO A 259 16.04 13.54 16.53
CA PRO A 259 17.06 12.51 16.40
C PRO A 259 17.67 12.11 17.75
N ASP A 260 17.76 13.03 18.71
CA ASP A 260 18.35 12.77 20.03
C ASP A 260 17.47 11.81 20.84
N ASP A 261 16.14 11.96 20.77
CA ASP A 261 15.18 11.03 21.38
C ASP A 261 15.37 9.61 20.85
N ALA A 262 15.59 9.46 19.54
CA ALA A 262 15.80 8.14 18.94
C ALA A 262 17.10 7.47 19.44
N ALA A 263 18.17 8.26 19.62
CA ALA A 263 19.44 7.76 20.15
C ALA A 263 19.35 7.36 21.63
N LEU A 264 18.56 8.08 22.43
CA LEU A 264 18.34 7.77 23.84
C LEU A 264 17.53 6.48 24.08
N LEU A 265 16.71 6.08 23.10
CA LEU A 265 15.79 4.92 23.22
C LEU A 265 16.29 3.64 22.52
N ALA A 266 17.40 3.70 21.78
CA ALA A 266 17.96 2.57 21.02
C ALA A 266 18.97 1.76 21.84
#